data_AF-A0A2K9IXP9-F1
#
_entry.id   AF-A0A2K9IXP9-F1
#
_cell.length_a   1.000
_cell.length_b   1.000
_cell.length_c   1.000
_cell.angle_alpha   90.00
_cell.angle_beta   90.00
_cell.angle_gamma   90.00
#
_symmetry.space_group_name_H-M   'P 1'
#
loop_
_entity.id
_entity.type
_entity.pdbx_description
1 polymer ?
#
loop_
_entity_poly.entity_id
_entity_poly.type
_entity_poly.pdbx_seq_one_letter_code
_entity_poly.pdbx_strand_id
1 'polypeptide(L)'
;MKRKHIISFIVLLFVLVFTSACGNDDKEQQADKQSKAEDNTENTMEELQLPEAALQKLDSGEDVKALQLALKEIGYDIKDNGDFDAATVWAITDLQMQKDLPLTGIYEQETAEVVKQLVEDGSHDFEPGKKLPAKAEPATTDSGTNVIANPYEQLVLVNKENALPADYTPVDLVVPDINYPFTEDLPKKKVRKIAATAIEDLFAAADKAGLELFAQSGYRSYDRQETVFASNVQSLGEEQANQVSARPGESEHQTGLTMDVTSRDMGFQLNEDFANTDEGKWLAENAAEYGFIIRFPKGKEEITQYQYEPWHIRYVGKKAAKEITENELTLEEYLTAE
;
A
#
# COMPACT_ATOMS: atom_id res chain seq x y z
N MET A 1 47.18 -39.89 3.59
CA MET A 1 46.48 -41.18 3.79
C MET A 1 47.49 -42.33 3.69
N LYS A 2 47.72 -43.03 4.80
CA LYS A 2 48.49 -44.29 4.88
C LYS A 2 47.51 -45.47 4.79
N ARG A 3 47.99 -46.55 4.17
CA ARG A 3 47.38 -47.87 3.87
C ARG A 3 46.70 -48.59 5.04
N LYS A 4 45.85 -49.58 4.69
CA LYS A 4 45.85 -51.04 5.04
C LYS A 4 44.40 -51.55 5.18
N HIS A 5 43.94 -52.78 4.85
CA HIS A 5 44.38 -54.03 4.20
C HIS A 5 43.07 -54.78 3.83
N ILE A 6 42.89 -55.35 2.62
CA ILE A 6 42.93 -56.79 2.26
C ILE A 6 42.27 -57.75 3.29
N ILE A 7 41.32 -58.60 2.85
CA ILE A 7 41.28 -60.07 3.02
C ILE A 7 40.18 -60.69 2.11
N SER A 8 40.59 -61.70 1.33
CA SER A 8 39.78 -62.66 0.55
C SER A 8 39.38 -63.89 1.37
N PHE A 9 38.34 -64.63 0.95
CA PHE A 9 38.19 -66.11 0.86
C PHE A 9 36.68 -66.48 0.97
N ILE A 10 36.02 -67.02 -0.06
CA ILE A 10 35.91 -68.44 -0.51
C ILE A 10 34.96 -69.31 0.34
N VAL A 11 33.80 -69.62 -0.27
CA VAL A 11 33.11 -70.92 -0.50
C VAL A 11 33.06 -71.99 0.60
N LEU A 12 31.85 -72.44 0.99
CA LEU A 12 31.32 -73.84 0.95
C LEU A 12 29.87 -73.88 1.54
N LEU A 13 28.84 -74.12 0.74
CA LEU A 13 28.07 -75.37 0.59
C LEU A 13 27.55 -76.03 1.88
N PHE A 14 26.24 -76.04 2.11
CA PHE A 14 25.53 -77.23 2.63
C PHE A 14 24.06 -77.25 2.21
N VAL A 15 23.62 -78.46 1.85
CA VAL A 15 22.38 -78.87 1.18
C VAL A 15 21.30 -79.22 2.20
N LEU A 16 20.04 -78.91 1.91
CA LEU A 16 18.86 -79.62 2.45
C LEU A 16 17.66 -79.59 1.46
N VAL A 17 17.65 -80.65 0.63
CA VAL A 17 16.55 -81.55 0.17
C VAL A 17 15.28 -81.51 1.05
N PHE A 18 14.00 -81.66 0.64
CA PHE A 18 13.18 -81.94 -0.57
C PHE A 18 11.71 -81.61 -0.13
N THR A 19 10.71 -81.26 -0.94
CA THR A 19 9.89 -82.17 -1.77
C THR A 19 8.77 -81.36 -2.47
N SER A 20 8.65 -81.60 -3.79
CA SER A 20 7.46 -81.81 -4.63
C SER A 20 6.13 -81.07 -4.38
N ALA A 21 5.64 -80.36 -5.42
CA ALA A 21 4.52 -80.84 -6.26
C ALA A 21 4.36 -79.99 -7.54
N CYS A 22 4.32 -80.69 -8.69
CA CYS A 22 3.70 -80.44 -10.01
C CYS A 22 3.48 -78.98 -10.49
N GLY A 23 3.83 -78.54 -11.70
CA GLY A 23 4.22 -79.20 -12.95
C GLY A 23 3.61 -78.44 -14.14
N ASN A 24 4.44 -78.19 -15.17
CA ASN A 24 4.14 -77.82 -16.57
C ASN A 24 3.56 -76.40 -16.84
N ASP A 25 3.87 -75.69 -17.94
CA ASP A 25 4.75 -75.90 -19.10
C ASP A 25 4.99 -74.54 -19.80
N ASP A 26 6.04 -74.52 -20.59
CA ASP A 26 6.60 -73.42 -21.38
C ASP A 26 5.76 -72.99 -22.63
N LYS A 27 5.87 -71.69 -22.95
CA LYS A 27 6.16 -71.04 -24.26
C LYS A 27 5.12 -70.85 -25.40
N GLU A 28 5.21 -69.60 -25.92
CA GLU A 28 5.10 -69.14 -27.33
C GLU A 28 3.71 -69.13 -28.00
N GLN A 29 3.29 -68.22 -28.90
CA GLN A 29 3.88 -67.07 -29.62
C GLN A 29 2.71 -66.32 -30.34
N GLN A 30 2.86 -65.00 -30.56
CA GLN A 30 2.36 -64.20 -31.72
C GLN A 30 0.83 -64.06 -31.98
N ALA A 31 0.25 -62.92 -32.40
CA ALA A 31 0.73 -61.57 -32.73
C ALA A 31 -0.46 -60.59 -32.91
N ASP A 32 -0.14 -59.30 -32.74
CA ASP A 32 -0.55 -58.14 -33.56
C ASP A 32 -1.74 -57.22 -33.17
N LYS A 33 -1.45 -55.92 -33.30
CA LYS A 33 -2.29 -54.70 -33.45
C LYS A 33 -2.71 -53.85 -32.23
N GLN A 34 -1.83 -52.89 -31.92
CA GLN A 34 -1.96 -51.43 -32.16
C GLN A 34 -3.04 -50.59 -31.42
N SER A 35 -2.54 -49.49 -30.80
CA SER A 35 -3.22 -48.29 -30.26
C SER A 35 -3.95 -48.50 -28.91
N LYS A 36 -3.82 -47.67 -27.87
CA LYS A 36 -3.60 -46.23 -27.77
C LYS A 36 -2.81 -45.91 -26.50
N ALA A 37 -1.90 -44.95 -26.60
CA ALA A 37 -1.49 -44.13 -25.46
C ALA A 37 -2.62 -43.10 -25.23
N GLU A 38 -3.18 -43.08 -24.03
CA GLU A 38 -3.96 -41.99 -23.44
C GLU A 38 -3.27 -41.78 -22.08
N ASP A 39 -2.25 -40.93 -22.03
CA ASP A 39 -2.34 -39.53 -21.63
C ASP A 39 -3.06 -39.36 -20.28
N ASN A 40 -2.39 -39.81 -19.21
CA ASN A 40 -2.67 -39.35 -17.86
C ASN A 40 -1.86 -38.07 -17.62
N THR A 41 -2.36 -36.97 -18.18
CA THR A 41 -2.01 -35.63 -17.74
C THR A 41 -3.28 -34.95 -17.26
N GLU A 42 -3.86 -35.46 -16.17
CA GLU A 42 -4.75 -34.63 -15.34
C GLU A 42 -3.87 -33.58 -14.67
N ASN A 43 -3.70 -32.48 -15.40
CA ASN A 43 -3.23 -31.23 -14.84
C ASN A 43 -4.33 -30.74 -13.90
N THR A 44 -4.25 -31.10 -12.62
CA THR A 44 -4.97 -30.38 -11.56
C THR A 44 -4.41 -28.96 -11.55
N MET A 45 -5.02 -28.06 -12.32
CA MET A 45 -4.94 -26.65 -12.02
C MET A 45 -5.59 -26.49 -10.65
N GLU A 46 -4.75 -26.33 -9.64
CA GLU A 46 -5.17 -25.93 -8.31
C GLU A 46 -5.95 -24.62 -8.51
N GLU A 47 -7.24 -24.65 -8.21
CA GLU A 47 -8.12 -23.48 -8.34
C GLU A 47 -7.48 -22.33 -7.56
N LEU A 48 -7.15 -21.25 -8.24
CA LEU A 48 -6.42 -20.14 -7.65
C LEU A 48 -7.24 -19.55 -6.51
N GLN A 49 -6.86 -19.85 -5.27
CA GLN A 49 -7.55 -19.35 -4.09
C GLN A 49 -7.07 -17.93 -3.79
N LEU A 50 -7.96 -16.96 -3.98
CA LEU A 50 -7.68 -15.57 -3.63
C LEU A 50 -7.74 -15.37 -2.11
N PRO A 51 -6.92 -14.47 -1.55
CA PRO A 51 -6.98 -14.12 -0.13
C PRO A 51 -8.33 -13.55 0.28
N GLU A 52 -8.83 -13.97 1.44
CA GLU A 52 -10.05 -13.40 2.05
C GLU A 52 -9.76 -12.10 2.82
N ALA A 53 -8.57 -12.00 3.42
CA ALA A 53 -8.17 -10.83 4.21
C ALA A 53 -7.71 -9.68 3.31
N ALA A 54 -7.90 -8.45 3.80
CA ALA A 54 -7.33 -7.29 3.15
C ALA A 54 -5.80 -7.33 3.23
N LEU A 55 -5.13 -6.97 2.14
CA LEU A 55 -3.68 -6.91 2.03
C LEU A 55 -3.27 -5.51 1.58
N GLN A 56 -2.23 -4.97 2.20
CA GLN A 56 -1.69 -3.65 1.88
C GLN A 56 -0.16 -3.70 1.84
N LYS A 57 0.45 -2.59 1.40
CA LYS A 57 1.90 -2.42 1.45
C LYS A 57 2.47 -2.80 2.83
N LEU A 58 3.64 -3.43 2.82
CA LEU A 58 4.34 -4.04 3.97
C LEU A 58 3.76 -5.38 4.43
N ASP A 59 2.65 -5.86 3.88
CA ASP A 59 2.23 -7.25 4.08
C ASP A 59 3.12 -8.21 3.29
N SER A 60 3.33 -9.40 3.84
CA SER A 60 4.05 -10.48 3.17
C SER A 60 3.48 -11.86 3.52
N GLY A 61 3.77 -12.86 2.68
CA GLY A 61 3.40 -14.26 2.89
C GLY A 61 2.66 -14.88 1.71
N GLU A 62 2.10 -16.07 1.95
CA GLU A 62 1.42 -16.87 0.90
C GLU A 62 0.17 -16.19 0.35
N ASP A 63 -0.56 -15.42 1.17
CA ASP A 63 -1.73 -14.66 0.72
C ASP A 63 -1.33 -13.58 -0.31
N VAL A 64 -0.26 -12.83 -0.02
CA VAL A 64 0.28 -11.83 -0.97
C VAL A 64 0.75 -12.52 -2.25
N LYS A 65 1.42 -13.67 -2.13
CA LYS A 65 1.87 -14.43 -3.28
C LYS A 65 0.70 -14.93 -4.13
N ALA A 66 -0.38 -15.42 -3.51
CA ALA A 66 -1.59 -15.85 -4.20
C ALA A 66 -2.24 -14.68 -4.97
N LEU A 67 -2.31 -13.50 -4.35
CA LEU A 67 -2.74 -12.27 -5.03
C LEU A 67 -1.83 -11.94 -6.22
N GLN A 68 -0.51 -11.97 -6.04
CA GLN A 68 0.44 -11.67 -7.12
C GLN A 68 0.31 -12.64 -8.30
N LEU A 69 0.11 -13.94 -8.02
CA LEU A 69 -0.18 -14.93 -9.06
C LEU A 69 -1.48 -14.62 -9.81
N ALA A 70 -2.54 -14.19 -9.11
CA ALA A 70 -3.77 -13.74 -9.74
C ALA A 70 -3.57 -12.51 -10.62
N LEU A 71 -2.82 -11.52 -10.13
CA LEU A 71 -2.49 -10.31 -10.89
C LEU A 71 -1.69 -10.65 -12.17
N LYS A 72 -0.80 -11.65 -12.09
CA LYS A 72 -0.07 -12.15 -13.27
C LYS A 72 -0.97 -12.86 -14.27
N GLU A 73 -1.94 -13.65 -13.80
CA GLU A 73 -2.93 -14.31 -14.65
C GLU A 73 -3.79 -13.30 -15.44
N ILE A 74 -4.14 -12.16 -14.81
CA ILE A 74 -4.85 -11.06 -15.48
C ILE A 74 -3.93 -10.16 -16.33
N GLY A 75 -2.64 -10.49 -16.44
CA GLY A 75 -1.69 -9.90 -17.38
C GLY A 75 -0.69 -8.89 -16.81
N TYR A 76 -0.66 -8.64 -15.50
CA TYR A 76 0.36 -7.76 -14.91
C TYR A 76 1.74 -8.41 -14.92
N ASP A 77 2.76 -7.66 -15.34
CA ASP A 77 4.17 -8.08 -15.27
C ASP A 77 4.77 -7.68 -13.91
N ILE A 78 4.51 -8.50 -12.89
CA ILE A 78 5.01 -8.32 -11.53
C ILE A 78 5.67 -9.60 -10.98
N LYS A 79 6.43 -9.43 -9.90
CA LYS A 79 7.01 -10.56 -9.15
C LYS A 79 5.95 -11.20 -8.25
N ASP A 80 6.12 -12.49 -7.99
CA ASP A 80 5.35 -13.31 -7.05
C ASP A 80 6.23 -13.72 -5.84
N ASN A 81 6.94 -12.72 -5.28
CA ASN A 81 7.85 -12.91 -4.16
C ASN A 81 7.13 -13.09 -2.81
N GLY A 82 5.82 -12.81 -2.76
CA GLY A 82 5.05 -12.79 -1.53
C GLY A 82 5.24 -11.53 -0.70
N ASP A 83 5.79 -10.45 -1.26
CA ASP A 83 5.88 -9.14 -0.59
C ASP A 83 4.95 -8.15 -1.29
N PHE A 84 4.12 -7.42 -0.55
CA PHE A 84 3.19 -6.43 -1.12
C PHE A 84 3.97 -5.16 -1.43
N ASP A 85 4.79 -5.26 -2.47
CA ASP A 85 5.76 -4.27 -2.88
C ASP A 85 5.14 -3.15 -3.74
N ALA A 86 5.97 -2.18 -4.14
CA ALA A 86 5.52 -1.05 -4.95
C ALA A 86 4.90 -1.47 -6.30
N ALA A 87 5.35 -2.59 -6.88
CA ALA A 87 4.80 -3.12 -8.13
C ALA A 87 3.39 -3.71 -7.90
N THR A 88 3.20 -4.39 -6.77
CA THR A 88 1.90 -4.92 -6.35
C THR A 88 0.91 -3.78 -6.06
N VAL A 89 1.33 -2.77 -5.30
CA VAL A 89 0.53 -1.55 -5.05
C VAL A 89 0.14 -0.86 -6.36
N TRP A 90 1.09 -0.72 -7.29
CA TRP A 90 0.85 -0.12 -8.61
C TRP A 90 -0.20 -0.91 -9.40
N ALA A 91 -0.07 -2.24 -9.48
CA ALA A 91 -1.01 -3.09 -10.19
C ALA A 91 -2.43 -2.99 -9.61
N ILE A 92 -2.56 -3.02 -8.27
CA ILE A 92 -3.85 -2.84 -7.60
C ILE A 92 -4.43 -1.46 -7.89
N THR A 93 -3.61 -0.40 -7.84
CA THR A 93 -4.09 0.96 -8.10
C THR A 93 -4.57 1.12 -9.54
N ASP A 94 -3.82 0.62 -10.52
CA ASP A 94 -4.21 0.65 -11.93
C ASP A 94 -5.54 -0.09 -12.14
N LEU A 95 -5.70 -1.29 -11.55
CA LEU A 95 -6.93 -2.05 -11.58
C LEU A 95 -8.10 -1.26 -10.98
N GLN A 96 -7.91 -0.66 -9.81
CA GLN A 96 -8.92 0.18 -9.14
C GLN A 96 -9.33 1.35 -10.04
N MET A 97 -8.38 2.02 -10.70
CA MET A 97 -8.65 3.11 -11.64
C MET A 97 -9.42 2.65 -12.89
N GLN A 98 -9.17 1.43 -13.37
CA GLN A 98 -9.86 0.87 -14.54
C GLN A 98 -11.28 0.41 -14.24
N LYS A 99 -11.58 0.13 -12.96
CA LYS A 99 -12.84 -0.44 -12.51
C LYS A 99 -13.64 0.50 -11.62
N ASP A 100 -13.23 1.78 -11.57
CA ASP A 100 -13.87 2.85 -10.80
C ASP A 100 -14.06 2.52 -9.30
N LEU A 101 -13.08 1.79 -8.73
CA LEU A 101 -13.01 1.46 -7.30
C LEU A 101 -12.32 2.58 -6.49
N PRO A 102 -12.44 2.58 -5.15
CA PRO A 102 -11.64 3.46 -4.30
C PRO A 102 -10.13 3.31 -4.60
N LEU A 103 -9.44 4.42 -4.88
CA LEU A 103 -8.02 4.39 -5.25
C LEU A 103 -7.13 4.32 -4.01
N THR A 104 -7.04 3.15 -3.38
CA THR A 104 -6.27 2.95 -2.13
C THR A 104 -4.90 2.34 -2.38
N GLY A 105 -4.76 1.55 -3.45
CA GLY A 105 -3.62 0.65 -3.65
C GLY A 105 -3.64 -0.55 -2.70
N ILE A 106 -4.76 -0.79 -2.01
CA ILE A 106 -4.98 -1.87 -1.06
C ILE A 106 -5.86 -2.93 -1.72
N TYR A 107 -5.54 -4.20 -1.48
CA TYR A 107 -6.41 -5.31 -1.82
C TYR A 107 -7.44 -5.46 -0.71
N GLU A 108 -8.69 -5.12 -1.01
CA GLU A 108 -9.84 -5.14 -0.11
C GLU A 108 -11.02 -5.78 -0.84
N GLN A 109 -12.15 -6.00 -0.16
CA GLN A 109 -13.23 -6.86 -0.66
C GLN A 109 -13.69 -6.51 -2.09
N GLU A 110 -13.91 -5.23 -2.41
CA GLU A 110 -14.32 -4.81 -3.75
C GLU A 110 -13.24 -5.10 -4.80
N THR A 111 -11.96 -4.89 -4.46
CA THR A 111 -10.82 -5.26 -5.30
C THR A 111 -10.75 -6.78 -5.51
N ALA A 112 -10.98 -7.57 -4.45
CA ALA A 112 -10.96 -9.03 -4.48
C ALA A 112 -12.03 -9.60 -5.43
N GLU A 113 -13.26 -9.07 -5.35
CA GLU A 113 -14.36 -9.46 -6.23
C GLU A 113 -14.04 -9.19 -7.70
N VAL A 114 -13.41 -8.04 -7.99
CA VAL A 114 -12.99 -7.68 -9.35
C VAL A 114 -11.83 -8.57 -9.85
N VAL A 115 -10.81 -8.83 -9.02
CA VAL A 115 -9.70 -9.73 -9.39
C VAL A 115 -10.25 -11.12 -9.70
N LYS A 116 -11.16 -11.63 -8.86
CA LYS A 116 -11.83 -12.91 -9.08
C LYS A 116 -12.55 -12.96 -10.42
N GLN A 117 -13.37 -11.95 -10.70
CA GLN A 117 -14.11 -11.87 -11.96
C GLN A 117 -13.17 -11.83 -13.17
N LEU A 118 -12.08 -11.05 -13.10
CA LEU A 118 -11.12 -10.94 -14.20
C LEU A 118 -10.39 -12.26 -14.48
N VAL A 119 -10.06 -13.04 -13.44
CA VAL A 119 -9.50 -14.38 -13.59
C VAL A 119 -10.52 -15.33 -14.22
N GLU A 120 -11.77 -15.32 -13.75
CA GLU A 120 -12.85 -16.18 -14.27
C GLU A 120 -13.22 -15.89 -15.74
N ASP A 121 -13.27 -14.61 -16.12
CA ASP A 121 -13.64 -14.15 -17.47
C ASP A 121 -12.45 -14.14 -18.47
N GLY A 122 -11.25 -14.55 -18.03
CA GLY A 122 -10.04 -14.59 -18.86
C GLY A 122 -9.46 -13.22 -19.23
N SER A 123 -9.87 -12.16 -18.54
CA SER A 123 -9.34 -10.79 -18.66
C SER A 123 -9.35 -10.18 -20.07
N HIS A 124 -10.24 -10.63 -20.96
CA HIS A 124 -10.21 -10.25 -22.38
C HIS A 124 -10.35 -8.74 -22.67
N ASP A 125 -11.07 -8.00 -21.82
CA ASP A 125 -11.28 -6.55 -21.93
C ASP A 125 -10.46 -5.72 -20.92
N PHE A 126 -9.43 -6.32 -20.33
CA PHE A 126 -8.56 -5.69 -19.34
C PHE A 126 -7.16 -5.43 -19.91
N GLU A 127 -6.61 -4.24 -19.62
CA GLU A 127 -5.31 -3.81 -20.17
C GLU A 127 -4.44 -3.28 -19.03
N PRO A 128 -3.55 -4.12 -18.46
CA PRO A 128 -2.63 -3.72 -17.41
C PRO A 128 -1.86 -2.42 -17.72
N GLY A 129 -1.88 -1.46 -16.79
CA GLY A 129 -1.18 -0.17 -16.91
C GLY A 129 -1.90 0.87 -17.77
N LYS A 130 -3.13 0.61 -18.23
CA LYS A 130 -3.90 1.54 -19.09
C LYS A 130 -4.21 2.87 -18.41
N LYS A 131 -4.49 2.87 -17.11
CA LYS A 131 -4.90 4.07 -16.35
C LYS A 131 -3.77 4.65 -15.51
N LEU A 132 -2.86 3.80 -15.06
CA LEU A 132 -1.64 4.20 -14.40
C LEU A 132 -0.44 3.57 -15.13
N PRO A 133 0.13 4.26 -16.14
CA PRO A 133 1.26 3.74 -16.88
C PRO A 133 2.44 3.48 -15.93
N ALA A 134 3.07 2.30 -16.05
CA ALA A 134 4.32 2.04 -15.35
C ALA A 134 5.35 3.07 -15.81
N LYS A 135 5.90 3.87 -14.87
CA LYS A 135 7.00 4.79 -15.22
C LYS A 135 8.22 3.95 -15.61
N ALA A 136 8.64 4.09 -16.86
CA ALA A 136 9.81 3.39 -17.39
C ALA A 136 11.13 3.91 -16.78
N GLU A 137 11.16 5.15 -16.29
CA GLU A 137 12.36 5.80 -15.76
C GLU A 137 12.05 6.63 -14.50
N PRO A 138 12.99 6.73 -13.54
CA PRO A 138 12.90 7.69 -12.45
C PRO A 138 12.76 9.11 -12.99
N ALA A 139 11.81 9.87 -12.45
CA ALA A 139 11.64 11.28 -12.77
C ALA A 139 12.05 12.12 -11.56
N THR A 140 12.62 13.30 -11.80
CA THR A 140 12.96 14.27 -10.76
C THR A 140 12.38 15.64 -11.09
N THR A 141 12.08 16.42 -10.05
CA THR A 141 11.76 17.86 -10.21
C THR A 141 13.00 18.64 -10.63
N ASP A 142 12.83 19.92 -10.97
CA ASP A 142 13.95 20.84 -11.23
C ASP A 142 14.87 21.02 -10.00
N SER A 143 14.35 20.78 -8.79
CA SER A 143 15.12 20.79 -7.54
C SER A 143 15.79 19.45 -7.23
N GLY A 144 15.65 18.44 -8.09
CA GLY A 144 16.24 17.11 -7.92
C GLY A 144 15.44 16.16 -7.01
N THR A 145 14.21 16.53 -6.62
CA THR A 145 13.33 15.72 -5.78
C THR A 145 12.74 14.57 -6.59
N ASN A 146 12.69 13.35 -6.06
CA ASN A 146 12.14 12.19 -6.78
C ASN A 146 10.64 12.39 -7.03
N VAL A 147 10.17 12.15 -8.26
CA VAL A 147 8.75 12.27 -8.62
C VAL A 147 8.08 10.90 -8.53
N ILE A 148 7.17 10.78 -7.57
CA ILE A 148 6.44 9.56 -7.24
C ILE A 148 5.71 9.02 -8.48
N ALA A 149 5.78 7.70 -8.69
CA ALA A 149 5.13 7.03 -9.82
C ALA A 149 3.64 6.79 -9.58
N ASN A 150 3.27 6.37 -8.37
CA ASN A 150 1.90 6.14 -7.96
C ASN A 150 1.46 7.18 -6.90
N PRO A 151 0.91 8.33 -7.32
CA PRO A 151 0.47 9.36 -6.38
C PRO A 151 -0.87 9.05 -5.68
N TYR A 152 -1.57 7.97 -6.10
CA TYR A 152 -2.89 7.60 -5.57
C TYR A 152 -2.81 6.63 -4.39
N GLU A 153 -1.66 6.00 -4.15
CA GLU A 153 -1.44 5.09 -3.02
C GLU A 153 -1.79 5.77 -1.68
N GLN A 154 -2.53 5.08 -0.81
CA GLN A 154 -2.91 5.61 0.51
C GLN A 154 -1.69 5.93 1.39
N LEU A 155 -0.67 5.09 1.33
CA LEU A 155 0.61 5.21 2.04
C LEU A 155 1.68 5.97 1.25
N VAL A 156 1.29 6.77 0.25
CA VAL A 156 2.23 7.60 -0.50
C VAL A 156 3.04 8.50 0.44
N LEU A 157 4.37 8.39 0.39
CA LEU A 157 5.28 9.25 1.15
C LEU A 157 5.56 10.52 0.35
N VAL A 158 5.01 11.65 0.79
CA VAL A 158 5.25 12.96 0.18
C VAL A 158 6.03 13.80 1.19
N ASN A 159 7.24 14.21 0.81
CA ASN A 159 8.14 14.98 1.65
C ASN A 159 9.21 15.68 0.78
N LYS A 160 10.24 16.24 1.41
CA LYS A 160 11.33 16.95 0.71
C LYS A 160 12.19 16.08 -0.21
N GLU A 161 12.03 14.76 -0.16
CA GLU A 161 12.73 13.80 -1.00
C GLU A 161 11.82 13.16 -2.07
N ASN A 162 10.50 13.26 -1.87
CA ASN A 162 9.48 12.60 -2.69
C ASN A 162 8.36 13.58 -3.03
N ALA A 163 8.35 14.05 -4.27
CA ALA A 163 7.37 14.98 -4.82
C ALA A 163 6.28 14.25 -5.61
N LEU A 164 5.06 14.77 -5.53
CA LEU A 164 3.96 14.40 -6.42
C LEU A 164 4.20 14.98 -7.83
N PRO A 165 3.68 14.32 -8.89
CA PRO A 165 3.66 14.90 -10.22
C PRO A 165 2.97 16.27 -10.26
N ALA A 166 3.49 17.19 -11.08
CA ALA A 166 2.94 18.55 -11.19
C ALA A 166 1.48 18.57 -11.69
N ASP A 167 1.11 17.60 -12.51
CA ASP A 167 -0.24 17.42 -13.06
C ASP A 167 -1.15 16.56 -12.18
N TYR A 168 -0.66 16.07 -11.03
CA TYR A 168 -1.46 15.24 -10.14
C TYR A 168 -2.53 16.07 -9.41
N THR A 169 -3.78 15.64 -9.58
CA THR A 169 -4.94 16.07 -8.80
C THR A 169 -5.77 14.83 -8.46
N PRO A 170 -6.12 14.58 -7.19
CA PRO A 170 -6.97 13.45 -6.85
C PRO A 170 -8.34 13.59 -7.52
N VAL A 171 -8.82 12.50 -8.11
CA VAL A 171 -10.08 12.47 -8.88
C VAL A 171 -11.32 12.32 -8.01
N ASP A 172 -11.13 12.00 -6.73
CA ASP A 172 -12.16 11.65 -5.75
C ASP A 172 -12.28 12.66 -4.60
N LEU A 173 -11.93 13.93 -4.86
CA LEU A 173 -12.04 15.01 -3.88
C LEU A 173 -13.49 15.36 -3.56
N VAL A 174 -13.83 15.33 -2.26
CA VAL A 174 -15.14 15.70 -1.72
C VAL A 174 -14.99 16.64 -0.52
N VAL A 175 -16.04 17.37 -0.19
CA VAL A 175 -16.11 18.17 1.06
C VAL A 175 -16.73 17.29 2.14
N PRO A 176 -16.00 16.91 3.20
CA PRO A 176 -16.58 16.17 4.31
C PRO A 176 -17.59 17.03 5.08
N ASP A 177 -18.61 16.39 5.65
CA ASP A 177 -19.65 17.00 6.48
C ASP A 177 -19.15 17.20 7.92
N ILE A 178 -18.26 18.17 8.09
CA ILE A 178 -17.63 18.53 9.38
C ILE A 178 -17.64 20.04 9.60
N ASN A 179 -17.27 20.48 10.80
CA ASN A 179 -17.23 21.90 11.15
C ASN A 179 -16.05 22.62 10.48
N TYR A 180 -16.30 23.85 9.99
CA TYR A 180 -15.30 24.76 9.43
C TYR A 180 -15.47 26.16 10.02
N PRO A 181 -14.38 26.93 10.24
CA PRO A 181 -14.46 28.30 10.75
C PRO A 181 -14.79 29.33 9.65
N PHE A 182 -15.18 28.86 8.47
CA PHE A 182 -15.50 29.65 7.28
C PHE A 182 -16.59 28.93 6.46
N THR A 183 -17.30 29.67 5.61
CA THR A 183 -18.50 29.16 4.91
C THR A 183 -18.30 29.00 3.41
N GLU A 184 -17.25 29.62 2.87
CA GLU A 184 -16.90 29.66 1.47
C GLU A 184 -16.57 28.27 0.94
N ASP A 185 -17.04 27.95 -0.27
CA ASP A 185 -16.65 26.75 -0.98
C ASP A 185 -15.24 26.93 -1.57
N LEU A 186 -14.26 26.40 -0.83
CA LEU A 186 -12.84 26.53 -1.15
C LEU A 186 -12.21 25.14 -1.33
N PRO A 187 -11.21 24.98 -2.23
CA PRO A 187 -10.48 23.72 -2.38
C PRO A 187 -9.93 23.16 -1.07
N LYS A 188 -9.54 24.03 -0.14
CA LYS A 188 -9.07 23.67 1.21
C LYS A 188 -10.13 23.01 2.10
N LYS A 189 -11.40 22.94 1.70
CA LYS A 189 -12.39 22.11 2.38
C LYS A 189 -12.29 20.64 1.98
N LYS A 190 -11.73 20.37 0.80
CA LYS A 190 -11.80 19.04 0.18
C LYS A 190 -10.72 18.12 0.68
N VAL A 191 -11.03 16.83 0.73
CA VAL A 191 -10.10 15.72 0.90
C VAL A 191 -10.57 14.58 0.00
N ARG A 192 -9.75 13.55 -0.20
CA ARG A 192 -10.15 12.34 -0.92
C ARG A 192 -11.29 11.65 -0.17
N LYS A 193 -12.21 11.02 -0.90
CA LYS A 193 -13.42 10.40 -0.35
C LYS A 193 -13.17 9.43 0.81
N ILE A 194 -12.10 8.63 0.74
CA ILE A 194 -11.70 7.72 1.83
C ILE A 194 -11.34 8.47 3.12
N ALA A 195 -10.61 9.58 3.01
CA ALA A 195 -10.25 10.42 4.14
C ALA A 195 -11.45 11.25 4.64
N ALA A 196 -12.36 11.65 3.75
CA ALA A 196 -13.60 12.35 4.10
C ALA A 196 -14.48 11.50 5.03
N THR A 197 -14.71 10.24 4.66
CA THR A 197 -15.51 9.32 5.48
C THR A 197 -14.87 9.12 6.85
N ALA A 198 -13.55 8.93 6.88
CA ALA A 198 -12.82 8.71 8.12
C ALA A 198 -12.80 9.95 9.05
N ILE A 199 -12.65 11.15 8.49
CA ILE A 199 -12.59 12.38 9.30
C ILE A 199 -13.98 12.77 9.83
N GLU A 200 -15.06 12.46 9.11
CA GLU A 200 -16.43 12.60 9.60
C GLU A 200 -16.66 11.74 10.84
N ASP A 201 -16.23 10.47 10.81
CA ASP A 201 -16.30 9.57 11.98
C ASP A 201 -15.47 10.10 13.17
N LEU A 202 -14.25 10.61 12.90
CA LEU A 202 -13.37 11.19 13.90
C LEU A 202 -14.01 12.42 14.57
N PHE A 203 -14.57 13.34 13.78
CA PHE A 203 -15.22 14.55 14.29
C PHE A 203 -16.50 14.20 15.07
N ALA A 204 -17.30 13.26 14.57
CA ALA A 204 -18.48 12.78 15.30
C ALA A 204 -18.12 12.11 16.64
N ALA A 205 -16.95 11.49 16.74
CA ALA A 205 -16.45 10.93 17.99
C ALA A 205 -15.95 12.01 18.96
N ALA A 206 -15.29 13.06 18.46
CA ALA A 206 -14.93 14.23 19.26
C ALA A 206 -16.18 14.91 19.84
N ASP A 207 -17.22 15.11 19.01
CA ASP A 207 -18.49 15.71 19.44
C ASP A 207 -19.16 14.88 20.55
N LYS A 208 -19.12 13.55 20.45
CA LYS A 208 -19.61 12.64 21.50
C LYS A 208 -18.80 12.73 22.79
N ALA A 209 -17.52 13.07 22.70
CA ALA A 209 -16.67 13.37 23.84
C ALA A 209 -16.87 14.79 24.40
N GLY A 210 -17.73 15.60 23.79
CA GLY A 210 -17.98 16.99 24.17
C GLY A 210 -16.92 17.97 23.70
N LEU A 211 -16.14 17.59 22.69
CA LEU A 211 -15.03 18.34 22.11
C LEU A 211 -15.38 18.77 20.69
N GLU A 212 -15.12 20.02 20.34
CA GLU A 212 -15.53 20.58 19.05
C GLU A 212 -14.31 20.87 18.16
N LEU A 213 -14.06 19.97 17.22
CA LEU A 213 -13.00 20.11 16.21
C LEU A 213 -13.48 20.94 15.01
N PHE A 214 -12.55 21.65 14.39
CA PHE A 214 -12.76 22.44 13.18
C PHE A 214 -11.70 22.12 12.13
N ALA A 215 -12.13 21.85 10.90
CA ALA A 215 -11.22 21.70 9.76
C ALA A 215 -10.81 23.06 9.20
N GLN A 216 -9.52 23.27 9.01
CA GLN A 216 -8.95 24.54 8.58
C GLN A 216 -8.38 24.52 7.15
N SER A 217 -7.67 23.44 6.79
CA SER A 217 -7.04 23.30 5.48
C SER A 217 -6.78 21.84 5.08
N GLY A 218 -7.55 21.35 4.12
CA GLY A 218 -7.37 20.06 3.43
C GLY A 218 -6.58 20.20 2.13
N TYR A 219 -7.20 19.89 1.00
CA TYR A 219 -6.54 19.85 -0.31
C TYR A 219 -5.96 21.20 -0.76
N ARG A 220 -4.75 21.16 -1.29
CA ARG A 220 -4.05 22.29 -1.92
C ARG A 220 -3.42 21.83 -3.23
N SER A 221 -3.78 22.46 -4.34
CA SER A 221 -3.23 22.13 -5.65
C SER A 221 -1.74 22.48 -5.77
N TYR A 222 -1.06 21.85 -6.73
CA TYR A 222 0.32 22.16 -7.09
C TYR A 222 0.52 23.66 -7.36
N ASP A 223 -0.28 24.26 -8.25
CA ASP A 223 -0.20 25.69 -8.61
C ASP A 223 -0.41 26.61 -7.40
N ARG A 224 -1.29 26.21 -6.48
CA ARG A 224 -1.48 26.97 -5.24
C ARG A 224 -0.25 26.88 -4.36
N GLN A 225 0.37 25.70 -4.26
CA GLN A 225 1.61 25.53 -3.51
C GLN A 225 2.77 26.31 -4.16
N GLU A 226 2.83 26.40 -5.48
CA GLU A 226 3.79 27.25 -6.21
C GLU A 226 3.64 28.72 -5.83
N THR A 227 2.40 29.22 -5.80
CA THR A 227 2.13 30.61 -5.39
C THR A 227 2.55 30.85 -3.93
N VAL A 228 2.24 29.90 -3.02
CA VAL A 228 2.61 30.00 -1.59
C VAL A 228 4.13 30.00 -1.43
N PHE A 229 4.82 29.07 -2.08
CA PHE A 229 6.27 28.96 -2.01
C PHE A 229 6.95 30.20 -2.59
N ALA A 230 6.53 30.69 -3.76
CA ALA A 230 7.09 31.90 -4.38
C ALA A 230 6.94 33.14 -3.48
N SER A 231 5.81 33.28 -2.78
CA SER A 231 5.59 34.36 -1.80
C SER A 231 6.57 34.27 -0.62
N ASN A 232 6.85 33.06 -0.14
CA ASN A 232 7.82 32.84 0.94
C ASN A 232 9.26 33.11 0.46
N VAL A 233 9.62 32.69 -0.75
CA VAL A 233 10.92 32.99 -1.37
C VAL A 233 11.14 34.49 -1.48
N GLN A 234 10.12 35.25 -1.92
CA GLN A 234 10.21 36.70 -2.01
C GLN A 234 10.46 37.37 -0.65
N SER A 235 9.95 36.79 0.43
CA SER A 235 10.02 37.34 1.77
C SER A 235 11.27 36.93 2.55
N LEU A 236 11.72 35.67 2.38
CA LEU A 236 12.72 35.03 3.23
C LEU A 236 13.98 34.59 2.49
N GLY A 237 13.95 34.53 1.15
CA GLY A 237 14.95 33.80 0.36
C GLY A 237 14.60 32.31 0.24
N GLU A 238 15.16 31.64 -0.77
CA GLU A 238 14.76 30.27 -1.12
C GLU A 238 15.11 29.24 -0.04
N GLU A 239 16.31 29.34 0.52
CA GLU A 239 16.77 28.41 1.56
C GLU A 239 15.87 28.45 2.79
N GLN A 240 15.58 29.64 3.31
CA GLN A 240 14.67 29.82 4.45
C GLN A 240 13.22 29.50 4.09
N ALA A 241 12.76 29.83 2.88
CA ALA A 241 11.42 29.45 2.44
C ALA A 241 11.21 27.94 2.45
N ASN A 242 12.21 27.17 2.03
CA ASN A 242 12.15 25.70 2.04
C ASN A 242 12.24 25.07 3.45
N GLN A 243 12.63 25.84 4.46
CA GLN A 243 12.58 25.40 5.86
C GLN A 243 11.17 25.50 6.44
N VAL A 244 10.36 26.45 5.97
CA VAL A 244 9.04 26.76 6.55
C VAL A 244 7.86 26.43 5.63
N SER A 245 8.13 26.04 4.37
CA SER A 245 7.12 25.71 3.37
C SER A 245 7.66 24.68 2.39
N ALA A 246 6.86 23.65 2.13
CA ALA A 246 7.14 22.67 1.09
C ALA A 246 7.29 23.32 -0.29
N ARG A 247 8.16 22.78 -1.15
CA ARG A 247 8.13 23.10 -2.58
C ARG A 247 6.86 22.52 -3.21
N PRO A 248 6.47 23.01 -4.40
CA PRO A 248 5.39 22.39 -5.18
C PRO A 248 5.66 20.90 -5.40
N GLY A 249 4.65 20.06 -5.20
CA GLY A 249 4.79 18.59 -5.24
C GLY A 249 5.20 17.96 -3.90
N GLU A 250 5.88 18.69 -3.01
CA GLU A 250 6.40 18.16 -1.72
C GLU A 250 5.42 18.36 -0.55
N SER A 251 4.25 18.94 -0.80
CA SER A 251 3.22 19.19 0.21
C SER A 251 2.20 18.05 0.26
N GLU A 252 2.05 17.41 1.44
CA GLU A 252 1.05 16.35 1.62
C GLU A 252 -0.39 16.82 1.34
N HIS A 253 -0.71 18.10 1.54
CA HIS A 253 -2.04 18.64 1.15
C HIS A 253 -2.43 18.37 -0.31
N GLN A 254 -1.47 18.22 -1.23
CA GLN A 254 -1.79 17.89 -2.63
C GLN A 254 -2.30 16.45 -2.79
N THR A 255 -1.97 15.55 -1.86
CA THR A 255 -2.53 14.17 -1.84
C THR A 255 -4.04 14.18 -1.62
N GLY A 256 -4.58 15.21 -0.96
CA GLY A 256 -5.95 15.21 -0.44
C GLY A 256 -6.17 14.21 0.70
N LEU A 257 -5.12 13.62 1.28
CA LEU A 257 -5.20 12.70 2.42
C LEU A 257 -4.90 13.40 3.75
N THR A 258 -4.88 14.72 3.76
CA THR A 258 -4.41 15.54 4.88
C THR A 258 -5.46 16.57 5.24
N MET A 259 -5.60 16.85 6.54
CA MET A 259 -6.40 17.96 7.05
C MET A 259 -5.65 18.65 8.20
N ASP A 260 -5.56 19.96 8.15
CA ASP A 260 -5.22 20.77 9.32
C ASP A 260 -6.48 20.96 10.17
N VAL A 261 -6.40 20.59 11.45
CA VAL A 261 -7.51 20.65 12.42
C VAL A 261 -7.20 21.64 13.55
N THR A 262 -8.22 22.34 14.04
CA THR A 262 -8.12 23.33 15.10
C THR A 262 -9.37 23.28 15.99
N SER A 263 -9.47 24.19 16.96
CA SER A 263 -10.64 24.33 17.85
C SER A 263 -10.99 25.79 18.09
N ARG A 264 -12.12 26.05 18.76
CA ARG A 264 -12.51 27.41 19.16
C ARG A 264 -11.52 28.01 20.17
N ASP A 265 -10.97 27.20 21.06
CA ASP A 265 -10.00 27.62 22.08
C ASP A 265 -8.70 28.15 21.45
N MET A 266 -8.38 27.65 20.26
CA MET A 266 -7.27 28.15 19.43
C MET A 266 -7.59 29.43 18.67
N GLY A 267 -8.81 29.96 18.75
CA GLY A 267 -9.27 31.02 17.84
C GLY A 267 -9.11 30.62 16.37
N PHE A 268 -9.21 29.31 16.09
CA PHE A 268 -8.98 28.67 14.78
C PHE A 268 -7.56 28.83 14.20
N GLN A 269 -6.58 29.13 15.04
CA GLN A 269 -5.16 29.18 14.64
C GLN A 269 -4.55 27.78 14.55
N LEU A 270 -3.52 27.66 13.73
CA LEU A 270 -2.69 26.45 13.59
C LEU A 270 -1.31 26.76 14.16
N ASN A 271 -1.05 26.27 15.37
CA ASN A 271 0.23 26.39 16.05
C ASN A 271 0.37 25.30 17.14
N GLU A 272 1.54 25.19 17.74
CA GLU A 272 1.85 24.13 18.72
C GLU A 272 0.96 24.16 19.97
N ASP A 273 0.37 25.31 20.33
CA ASP A 273 -0.49 25.41 21.51
C ASP A 273 -1.75 24.56 21.38
N PHE A 274 -2.13 24.13 20.17
CA PHE A 274 -3.23 23.19 19.97
C PHE A 274 -3.02 21.90 20.76
N ALA A 275 -1.77 21.41 20.88
CA ALA A 275 -1.43 20.24 21.69
C ALA A 275 -1.78 20.38 23.18
N ASN A 276 -1.95 21.61 23.67
CA ASN A 276 -2.27 21.89 25.06
C ASN A 276 -3.79 21.96 25.33
N THR A 277 -4.60 22.09 24.28
CA THR A 277 -6.07 22.07 24.37
C THR A 277 -6.61 20.68 24.67
N ASP A 278 -7.87 20.60 25.12
CA ASP A 278 -8.51 19.30 25.32
C ASP A 278 -8.78 18.61 23.97
N GLU A 279 -9.13 19.37 22.93
CA GLU A 279 -9.27 18.86 21.57
C GLU A 279 -7.98 18.28 20.99
N GLY A 280 -6.85 18.98 21.12
CA GLY A 280 -5.58 18.52 20.57
C GLY A 280 -5.03 17.28 21.27
N LYS A 281 -5.19 17.19 22.60
CA LYS A 281 -4.84 15.97 23.36
C LYS A 281 -5.71 14.80 22.94
N TRP A 282 -7.03 15.01 22.87
CA TRP A 282 -7.96 13.98 22.43
C TRP A 282 -7.66 13.52 21.00
N LEU A 283 -7.36 14.45 20.09
CA LEU A 283 -7.00 14.13 18.72
C LEU A 283 -5.74 13.25 18.66
N ALA A 284 -4.68 13.62 19.40
CA ALA A 284 -3.45 12.84 19.46
C ALA A 284 -3.67 11.41 19.99
N GLU A 285 -4.59 11.22 20.94
CA GLU A 285 -4.92 9.92 21.51
C GLU A 285 -5.84 9.06 20.63
N ASN A 286 -6.71 9.68 19.82
CA ASN A 286 -7.81 8.99 19.15
C ASN A 286 -7.69 8.94 17.62
N ALA A 287 -6.86 9.77 16.98
CA ALA A 287 -6.75 9.87 15.51
C ALA A 287 -6.49 8.50 14.84
N ALA A 288 -5.66 7.67 15.46
CA ALA A 288 -5.27 6.36 14.91
C ALA A 288 -6.44 5.39 14.74
N GLU A 289 -7.45 5.45 15.62
CA GLU A 289 -8.66 4.61 15.53
C GLU A 289 -9.48 4.89 14.27
N TYR A 290 -9.31 6.08 13.69
CA TYR A 290 -9.97 6.54 12.48
C TYR A 290 -9.03 6.53 11.27
N GLY A 291 -7.80 6.02 11.42
CA GLY A 291 -6.84 5.91 10.32
C GLY A 291 -6.02 7.16 10.05
N PHE A 292 -5.97 8.10 11.00
CA PHE A 292 -5.14 9.29 10.94
C PHE A 292 -3.95 9.20 11.89
N ILE A 293 -2.83 9.79 11.48
CA ILE A 293 -1.66 10.01 12.34
C ILE A 293 -1.42 11.51 12.52
N ILE A 294 -0.80 11.89 13.64
CA ILE A 294 -0.13 13.20 13.74
C ILE A 294 1.12 13.12 12.88
N ARG A 295 1.11 13.78 11.71
CA ARG A 295 2.09 13.53 10.65
C ARG A 295 3.51 13.97 11.02
N PHE A 296 3.59 15.07 11.76
CA PHE A 296 4.84 15.71 12.19
C PHE A 296 4.88 15.74 13.72
N PRO A 297 5.23 14.63 14.38
CA PRO A 297 5.29 14.54 15.83
C PRO A 297 6.54 15.25 16.40
N LYS A 298 6.44 15.65 17.67
CA LYS A 298 7.51 16.36 18.38
C LYS A 298 8.76 15.48 18.54
N GLY A 299 9.94 16.03 18.30
CA GLY A 299 11.21 15.32 18.45
C GLY A 299 11.60 14.45 17.24
N LYS A 300 10.84 14.50 16.15
CA LYS A 300 11.09 13.78 14.89
C LYS A 300 11.40 14.74 13.73
N GLU A 301 11.83 15.95 14.03
CA GLU A 301 12.11 17.02 13.05
C GLU A 301 13.28 16.64 12.13
N GLU A 302 14.29 15.94 12.65
CA GLU A 302 15.43 15.46 11.85
C GLU A 302 15.04 14.38 10.81
N ILE A 303 13.92 13.68 11.05
CA ILE A 303 13.42 12.63 10.16
C ILE A 303 12.44 13.23 9.15
N THR A 304 11.42 13.93 9.65
CA THR A 304 10.35 14.48 8.81
C THR A 304 10.78 15.74 8.05
N GLN A 305 11.78 16.46 8.57
CA GLN A 305 12.23 17.77 8.11
C GLN A 305 11.16 18.88 8.26
N TYR A 306 10.18 18.66 9.14
CA TYR A 306 9.17 19.61 9.56
C TYR A 306 9.20 19.77 11.08
N GLN A 307 8.82 20.95 11.57
CA GLN A 307 8.62 21.19 13.01
C GLN A 307 7.42 20.39 13.53
N TYR A 308 7.24 20.36 14.85
CA TYR A 308 6.05 19.75 15.45
C TYR A 308 4.77 20.44 14.99
N GLU A 309 3.83 19.68 14.40
CA GLU A 309 2.54 20.18 13.93
C GLU A 309 1.38 19.35 14.50
N PRO A 310 0.93 19.60 15.75
CA PRO A 310 -0.17 18.84 16.37
C PRO A 310 -1.51 18.95 15.63
N TRP A 311 -1.66 19.96 14.78
CA TRP A 311 -2.87 20.18 13.99
C TRP A 311 -2.91 19.36 12.70
N HIS A 312 -1.77 18.88 12.21
CA HIS A 312 -1.64 18.32 10.87
C HIS A 312 -1.84 16.81 10.89
N ILE A 313 -3.04 16.37 10.52
CA ILE A 313 -3.37 14.94 10.47
C ILE A 313 -3.30 14.39 9.05
N ARG A 314 -2.69 13.21 8.91
CA ARG A 314 -2.53 12.47 7.65
C ARG A 314 -3.27 11.14 7.72
N TYR A 315 -4.17 10.91 6.77
CA TYR A 315 -4.85 9.64 6.59
C TYR A 315 -3.91 8.61 5.97
N VAL A 316 -3.75 7.48 6.65
CA VAL A 316 -2.94 6.32 6.24
C VAL A 316 -3.72 5.00 6.34
N GLY A 317 -4.99 5.06 6.74
CA GLY A 317 -5.83 3.90 7.04
C GLY A 317 -5.60 3.33 8.43
N LYS A 318 -6.59 2.60 8.95
CA LYS A 318 -6.62 2.17 10.36
C LYS A 318 -5.45 1.28 10.76
N LYS A 319 -5.07 0.33 9.91
CA LYS A 319 -3.96 -0.61 10.20
C LYS A 319 -2.63 0.14 10.37
N ALA A 320 -2.22 0.90 9.35
CA ALA A 320 -0.98 1.67 9.41
C ALA A 320 -1.03 2.74 10.51
N ALA A 321 -2.16 3.44 10.71
CA ALA A 321 -2.23 4.47 11.73
C ALA A 321 -2.04 3.92 13.15
N LYS A 322 -2.59 2.74 13.43
CA LYS A 322 -2.38 2.04 14.71
C LYS A 322 -0.93 1.62 14.88
N GLU A 323 -0.35 0.93 13.89
CA GLU A 323 1.05 0.49 13.94
C GLU A 323 2.01 1.67 14.10
N ILE A 324 1.81 2.77 13.37
CA ILE A 324 2.61 4.00 13.48
C ILE A 324 2.51 4.59 14.88
N THR A 325 1.29 4.71 15.41
CA THR A 325 1.04 5.38 16.70
C THR A 325 1.54 4.53 17.87
N GLU A 326 1.27 3.22 17.88
CA GLU A 326 1.68 2.29 18.94
C GLU A 326 3.21 2.16 19.04
N ASN A 327 3.92 2.32 17.93
CA ASN A 327 5.38 2.24 17.88
C ASN A 327 6.07 3.62 17.84
N GLU A 328 5.33 4.72 18.01
CA GLU A 328 5.86 6.09 18.01
C GLU A 328 6.72 6.43 16.76
N LEU A 329 6.26 5.95 15.60
CA LEU A 329 6.94 6.11 14.31
C LEU A 329 6.46 7.35 13.57
N THR A 330 7.27 7.84 12.64
CA THR A 330 6.81 8.67 11.52
C THR A 330 6.39 7.80 10.34
N LEU A 331 5.75 8.40 9.32
CA LEU A 331 5.47 7.68 8.08
C LEU A 331 6.76 7.25 7.35
N GLU A 332 7.81 8.06 7.44
CA GLU A 332 9.14 7.71 6.94
C GLU A 332 9.69 6.44 7.61
N GLU A 333 9.70 6.40 8.94
CA GLU A 333 10.18 5.24 9.70
C GLU A 333 9.32 4.00 9.41
N TYR A 334 8.00 4.16 9.33
CA TYR A 334 7.09 3.05 9.03
C TYR A 334 7.36 2.40 7.67
N LEU A 335 7.61 3.22 6.64
CA LEU A 335 7.84 2.73 5.28
C LEU A 335 9.27 2.25 5.02
N THR A 336 10.19 2.48 5.96
CA THR A 336 11.59 2.07 5.88
C THR A 336 11.99 1.04 6.93
N ALA A 337 11.06 0.66 7.81
CA ALA A 337 11.26 -0.44 8.75
C ALA A 337 11.47 -1.75 7.98
N GLU A 338 12.64 -2.37 8.16
CA GLU A 338 13.00 -3.69 7.63
C GLU A 338 12.38 -4.84 8.43
#